data_AF-S8E8A1-F1
#
_entry.id   AF-S8E8A1-F1
#
_cell.length_a   1.000
_cell.length_b   1.000
_cell.length_c   1.000
_cell.angle_alpha   90.00
_cell.angle_beta   90.00
_cell.angle_gamma   90.00
#
_symmetry.space_group_name_H-M   'P 1'
#
loop_
_entity.id
_entity.type
_entity.pdbx_description
1 polymer ?
#
loop_
_entity_poly.entity_id
_entity_poly.type
_entity_poly.pdbx_seq_one_letter_code
_entity_poly.pdbx_strand_id
1 'polypeptide(L)' 'EKWATDIVYVEDGVLKRSEKMDHVKELKVLPNLLAVVESWLRDETKLEEKKKIKEKALINSTPQPFKMMSSKHMAYFR' A
#
# COMPACT_ATOMS: atom_id res chain seq x y z
N GLU A 1 27.51 10.89 27.40
CA GLU A 1 26.83 10.13 26.33
C GLU A 1 25.89 11.07 25.58
N LYS A 2 25.74 10.94 24.26
CA LYS A 2 24.76 11.69 23.46
C LYS A 2 23.67 10.71 23.06
N TRP A 3 22.46 10.90 23.58
CA TRP A 3 21.31 10.09 23.21
C TRP A 3 20.80 10.46 21.82
N ALA A 4 20.04 9.54 21.21
CA ALA A 4 19.42 9.77 19.91
C ALA A 4 18.39 10.92 19.99
N THR A 5 18.44 11.84 19.04
CA THR A 5 17.51 12.98 18.91
C THR A 5 16.60 12.87 17.71
N ASP A 6 16.94 12.03 16.74
CA ASP A 6 16.28 11.94 15.45
C ASP A 6 15.70 10.55 15.24
N ILE A 7 14.48 10.49 14.70
CA ILE A 7 13.78 9.25 14.36
C ILE A 7 13.70 9.14 12.85
N VAL A 8 14.03 7.94 12.37
CA VAL A 8 14.06 7.60 10.95
C VAL A 8 13.28 6.30 10.76
N TYR A 9 12.34 6.32 9.84
CA TYR A 9 11.58 5.14 9.43
C TYR A 9 11.94 4.77 8.00
N VAL A 10 12.49 3.57 7.83
CA VAL A 10 12.92 3.02 6.54
C VAL A 10 12.15 1.72 6.32
N GLU A 11 11.58 1.57 5.13
CA GLU A 11 10.82 0.39 4.71
C GLU A 11 11.25 0.02 3.29
N ASP A 12 11.56 -1.25 3.04
CA ASP A 12 12.04 -1.75 1.74
C ASP A 12 13.21 -0.94 1.14
N GLY A 13 14.10 -0.44 1.99
CA GLY A 13 15.24 0.39 1.58
C GLY A 13 14.86 1.83 1.21
N VAL A 14 13.60 2.22 1.37
CA VAL A 14 13.10 3.58 1.13
C VAL A 14 12.91 4.30 2.45
N LEU A 15 13.49 5.50 2.54
CA LEU A 15 13.23 6.41 3.66
C LEU A 15 11.80 6.92 3.57
N LYS A 16 10.93 6.46 4.47
CA LYS A 16 9.52 6.85 4.53
C LYS A 16 9.31 8.10 5.39
N ARG A 17 10.03 8.23 6.51
CA ARG A 17 9.98 9.42 7.38
C ARG A 17 11.32 9.70 8.04
N SER A 18 11.62 10.98 8.22
CA SER A 18 12.75 11.47 9.01
C SER A 18 12.32 12.72 9.78
N GLU A 19 12.35 12.68 11.10
CA GLU A 19 11.90 13.80 11.93
C GLU A 19 12.65 13.80 13.27
N LYS A 20 12.83 14.97 13.90
CA LYS A 20 13.39 15.01 15.26
C LYS A 20 12.34 14.59 16.27
N MET A 21 12.77 13.92 17.35
CA MET A 21 11.90 13.48 18.44
C MET A 21 11.02 14.62 19.00
N ASP A 22 11.56 15.83 19.11
CA ASP A 22 10.84 16.99 19.67
C ASP A 22 9.68 17.48 18.79
N HIS A 23 9.74 17.19 17.49
CA HIS A 23 8.73 17.59 16.51
C HIS A 23 7.62 16.56 16.36
N VAL A 24 7.87 15.30 16.74
CA VAL A 24 6.88 14.22 16.73
C VAL A 24 5.83 14.50 17.81
N LYS A 25 4.64 14.92 17.37
CA LYS A 25 3.54 15.30 18.28
C LYS A 25 3.01 14.08 19.05
N GLU A 26 3.03 12.89 18.46
CA GLU A 26 2.53 11.69 19.11
C GLU A 26 3.39 11.26 20.29
N LEU A 27 4.71 11.54 20.27
CA LEU A 27 5.62 11.28 21.41
C LEU A 27 5.34 12.16 22.62
N LYS A 28 4.65 13.30 22.44
CA LYS A 28 4.21 14.17 23.54
C LYS A 28 3.00 13.62 24.26
N VAL A 29 2.22 12.77 23.59
CA VAL A 29 0.97 12.19 24.11
C VAL A 29 1.18 10.75 24.57
N LEU A 30 1.96 9.99 23.81
CA LEU A 30 2.29 8.59 24.08
C LEU A 30 3.78 8.50 24.47
N PRO A 31 4.11 8.09 25.70
CA PRO A 31 5.50 8.02 26.15
C PRO A 31 6.30 6.89 25.48
N ASN A 32 5.61 5.94 24.81
CA ASN A 32 6.23 4.79 24.19
C ASN A 32 6.32 4.96 22.67
N LEU A 33 7.54 4.94 22.16
CA LEU A 33 7.84 5.00 20.73
C LEU A 33 7.12 3.91 19.93
N LEU A 34 7.00 2.68 20.48
CA LEU A 34 6.35 1.58 19.77
C LEU A 34 4.86 1.86 19.52
N ALA A 35 4.17 2.52 20.46
CA ALA A 35 2.77 2.89 20.29
C ALA A 35 2.60 3.97 19.20
N VAL A 36 3.55 4.91 19.12
CA VAL A 36 3.60 5.93 18.06
C VAL A 36 3.80 5.27 16.70
N VAL A 37 4.78 4.38 16.58
CA VAL A 37 5.07 3.65 15.33
C VAL A 37 3.87 2.78 14.92
N GLU A 38 3.24 2.08 15.88
CA GLU A 38 2.05 1.29 15.61
C GLU A 38 0.90 2.14 15.05
N SER A 39 0.69 3.35 15.60
CA SER A 39 -0.33 4.27 15.09
C SER A 39 -0.08 4.66 13.63
N TRP A 40 1.19 4.92 13.27
CA TRP A 40 1.57 5.24 11.89
C TRP A 40 1.35 4.06 10.94
N LEU A 41 1.78 2.86 11.33
CA LEU A 41 1.60 1.65 10.52
C LEU A 41 0.12 1.32 10.31
N ARG A 42 -0.72 1.53 11.33
CA ARG A 42 -2.18 1.34 11.24
C ARG A 42 -2.83 2.34 10.29
N ASP A 43 -2.37 3.58 10.26
CA ASP A 43 -2.92 4.59 9.34
C ASP A 43 -2.46 4.37 7.89
N GLU A 44 -1.22 3.92 7.70
CA GLU A 44 -0.69 3.53 6.39
C GLU A 44 -1.45 2.33 5.80
N THR A 45 -1.67 1.26 6.59
CA THR A 45 -2.41 0.06 6.16
C THR A 45 -3.86 0.37 5.77
N LYS A 46 -4.57 1.22 6.52
CA LYS A 46 -5.91 1.69 6.13
C LYS A 46 -5.90 2.40 4.77
N LEU A 47 -4.81 3.07 4.42
CA LEU A 47 -4.66 3.80 3.16
C LEU A 47 -4.35 2.83 2.00
N GLU A 48 -3.50 1.83 2.24
CA GLU A 48 -3.21 0.77 1.26
C GLU A 48 -4.44 -0.09 0.92
N GLU A 49 -5.25 -0.46 1.90
CA GLU A 49 -6.49 -1.22 1.63
C GLU A 49 -7.43 -0.44 0.72
N LYS A 50 -7.58 0.88 0.95
CA LYS A 50 -8.39 1.76 0.09
C LYS A 50 -7.83 1.87 -1.33
N LYS A 51 -6.50 1.86 -1.51
CA LYS A 51 -5.86 1.82 -2.83
C LYS A 51 -6.15 0.51 -3.56
N LYS A 52 -5.99 -0.64 -2.88
CA LYS A 52 -6.29 -1.97 -3.45
C LYS A 52 -7.74 -2.11 -3.89
N ILE A 53 -8.69 -1.51 -3.18
CA ILE A 53 -10.11 -1.52 -3.55
C ILE A 53 -10.35 -0.70 -4.84
N LYS A 54 -9.72 0.47 -4.98
CA LYS A 54 -9.84 1.29 -6.19
C LYS A 54 -9.23 0.63 -7.42
N GLU A 55 -8.09 -0.04 -7.27
CA GLU A 55 -7.46 -0.78 -8.38
C GLU A 55 -8.35 -1.93 -8.85
N LYS A 56 -8.95 -2.70 -7.93
CA LYS A 56 -9.92 -3.76 -8.27
C LYS A 56 -11.15 -3.24 -9.01
N ALA A 57 -11.63 -2.03 -8.69
CA ALA A 57 -12.76 -1.42 -9.38
C ALA A 57 -12.43 -1.03 -10.84
N LEU A 58 -11.19 -0.64 -11.13
CA LEU A 58 -10.77 -0.26 -12.48
C LEU A 58 -10.71 -1.48 -13.43
N ILE A 59 -10.23 -2.63 -12.94
CA ILE A 59 -10.05 -3.87 -13.72
C ILE A 59 -11.41 -4.44 -14.20
N ASN A 60 -12.49 -4.17 -13.47
CA ASN A 60 -13.84 -4.61 -13.82
C ASN A 60 -14.56 -3.70 -14.84
N SER A 61 -13.94 -2.60 -15.27
CA SER A 61 -14.55 -1.63 -16.21
C SER A 61 -14.08 -1.79 -17.67
N THR A 62 -13.14 -2.69 -17.95
CA THR A 62 -12.63 -2.92 -19.31
C THR A 62 -13.61 -3.84 -20.07
N PRO A 63 -14.17 -3.43 -21.22
CA PRO A 63 -14.96 -4.33 -22.06
C PRO A 63 -14.07 -5.47 -22.55
N GLN A 64 -14.35 -6.69 -22.11
CA GLN A 64 -13.60 -7.87 -22.55
C GLN A 64 -13.77 -8.05 -24.07
N PRO A 65 -12.69 -8.30 -24.83
CA PRO A 65 -12.82 -8.59 -26.25
C PRO A 65 -13.61 -9.89 -26.41
N PHE A 66 -14.76 -9.78 -27.08
CA PHE A 66 -15.64 -10.88 -27.45
C PHE A 66 -14.83 -12.09 -27.93
N LYS A 67 -14.94 -13.22 -27.22
CA LYS A 67 -14.42 -14.52 -27.69
C LYS A 67 -15.04 -14.82 -29.05
N MET A 68 -14.27 -14.70 -30.13
CA MET A 68 -14.65 -15.28 -31.42
C MET A 68 -14.77 -16.78 -31.24
N MET A 69 -16.01 -17.28 -31.28
CA MET A 69 -16.30 -18.71 -31.30
C MET A 69 -15.79 -19.25 -32.64
N SER A 70 -14.62 -19.88 -32.66
CA SER A 70 -14.10 -20.58 -33.83
C SER A 70 -15.12 -21.64 -34.26
N SER A 71 -15.79 -21.39 -35.39
CA SER A 71 -16.83 -22.24 -35.97
C SER A 71 -16.19 -23.47 -36.60
N LYS A 72 -16.31 -24.63 -35.94
CA LYS A 72 -15.85 -25.95 -36.41
C LYS A 72 -16.81 -26.52 -37.49
N HIS A 73 -16.91 -25.90 -38.67
CA HIS A 73 -17.79 -26.41 -39.75
C HIS A 73 -17.06 -26.84 -41.04
N MET A 74 -15.74 -26.68 -41.13
CA MET A 74 -14.96 -27.04 -42.34
C MET A 74 -14.11 -28.31 -42.19
N ALA A 75 -14.53 -29.25 -41.33
CA ALA A 75 -13.80 -30.52 -41.13
C ALA A 75 -14.30 -31.69 -42.01
N TYR A 76 -15.31 -31.46 -42.86
CA TYR A 76 -15.89 -32.51 -43.71
C TYR A 76 -15.89 -32.11 -45.19
N PHE A 77 -14.71 -32.06 -45.79
CA PHE A 77 -14.58 -32.42 -47.20
C PHE A 77 -13.44 -33.42 -47.30
N ARG A 78 -13.84 -34.69 -47.36
CA ARG A 78 -13.05 -35.86 -47.71
C ARG A 78 -13.60 -36.37 -49.04
#